data_AF-A0A1E5W742-F1
#
_entry.id   AF-A0A1E5W742-F1
#
_cell.length_a   1.000
_cell.length_b   1.000
_cell.length_c   1.000
_cell.angle_alpha   90.00
_cell.angle_beta   90.00
_cell.angle_gamma   90.00
#
_symmetry.space_group_name_H-M   'P 1'
#
loop_
_entity.id
_entity.type
_entity.pdbx_description
1 polymer ?
#
loop_
_entity_poly.entity_id
_entity_poly.type
_entity_poly.pdbx_seq_one_letter_code
_entity_poly.pdbx_strand_id
1 'polypeptide(L)'
;MLTGNLRQVPRGQPPQDSSGEVSRLIALHAAAGHVFARCAARARRTGQLQGDDDHDDAGALLRVWDGHRAEAVRHADEAMRSLRSATTDIAAVLQVVSVVYRRPAESPPRVAWASEAEQFLRPAAGEVAAALDAVRRMRHPLVLEFFDAWAVLISCEARLTEGSKQPTR
;
A
#
# COMPACT_ATOMS: atom_id res chain seq x y z
N MET A 1 -25.40 4.33 42.68
CA MET A 1 -23.99 4.77 42.56
C MET A 1 -23.22 3.71 41.76
N LEU A 2 -22.97 3.97 40.47
CA LEU A 2 -22.03 3.19 39.65
C LEU A 2 -21.34 4.17 38.69
N THR A 3 -20.26 4.78 39.18
CA THR A 3 -19.33 5.60 38.39
C THR A 3 -18.35 4.66 37.69
N GLY A 4 -18.61 4.35 36.42
CA GLY A 4 -17.73 3.53 35.57
C GLY A 4 -17.12 4.36 34.44
N ASN A 5 -15.90 4.86 34.68
CA ASN A 5 -14.88 5.35 33.74
C ASN A 5 -15.23 5.37 32.23
N LEU A 6 -15.79 6.47 31.75
CA LEU A 6 -15.72 6.91 30.34
C LEU A 6 -14.54 7.87 30.13
N ARG A 7 -13.35 7.50 30.61
CA ARG A 7 -12.11 8.25 30.32
C ARG A 7 -11.12 7.33 29.64
N GLN A 8 -11.23 7.31 28.32
CA GLN A 8 -10.16 7.50 27.34
C GLN A 8 -10.64 6.91 26.01
N VAL A 9 -11.44 7.67 25.27
CA VAL A 9 -11.47 7.49 23.82
C VAL A 9 -10.07 7.89 23.35
N PRO A 10 -9.29 7.00 22.69
CA PRO A 10 -8.04 7.41 22.09
C PRO A 10 -8.38 8.55 21.14
N ARG A 11 -7.78 9.72 21.36
CA ARG A 11 -7.77 10.79 20.35
C ARG A 11 -6.92 10.30 19.18
N GLY A 12 -7.41 9.33 18.42
CA GLY A 12 -6.86 8.96 17.14
C GLY A 12 -7.12 10.13 16.19
N GLN A 13 -6.08 10.60 15.51
CA GLN A 13 -6.24 11.45 14.34
C GLN A 13 -7.28 10.82 13.41
N PRO A 14 -8.12 11.63 12.74
CA PRO A 14 -9.11 11.09 11.84
C PRO A 14 -8.43 10.19 10.79
N PRO A 15 -9.05 9.07 10.40
CA PRO A 15 -8.49 8.14 9.41
C PRO A 15 -8.19 8.77 8.03
N GLN A 16 -8.59 10.01 7.82
CA GLN A 16 -8.30 10.78 6.61
C GLN A 16 -6.81 11.09 6.44
N ASP A 17 -6.08 11.39 7.53
CA ASP A 17 -4.63 11.66 7.45
C ASP A 17 -3.87 10.38 7.04
N SER A 18 -4.16 9.27 7.69
CA SER A 18 -3.52 7.97 7.42
C SER A 18 -3.86 7.41 6.04
N SER A 19 -5.11 7.58 5.57
CA SER A 19 -5.50 7.16 4.22
C SER A 19 -4.82 8.01 3.15
N GLY A 20 -4.65 9.31 3.41
CA GLY A 20 -3.89 10.21 2.55
C GLY A 20 -2.41 9.81 2.45
N GLU A 21 -1.79 9.44 3.57
CA GLU A 21 -0.41 8.95 3.60
C GLU A 21 -0.21 7.64 2.84
N VAL A 22 -1.09 6.65 3.05
CA VAL A 22 -1.04 5.38 2.31
C VAL A 22 -1.24 5.62 0.81
N SER A 23 -2.20 6.47 0.43
CA SER A 23 -2.43 6.84 -0.97
C SER A 23 -1.20 7.51 -1.59
N ARG A 24 -0.55 8.42 -0.85
CA ARG A 24 0.69 9.08 -1.29
C ARG A 24 1.84 8.10 -1.48
N LEU A 25 2.01 7.15 -0.56
CA LEU A 25 3.03 6.11 -0.64
C LEU A 25 2.83 5.25 -1.89
N ILE A 26 1.59 4.82 -2.15
CA ILE A 26 1.22 4.03 -3.33
C ILE A 26 1.51 4.82 -4.61
N ALA A 27 1.14 6.10 -4.67
CA ALA A 27 1.40 6.95 -5.83
C ALA A 27 2.91 7.12 -6.08
N LEU A 28 3.71 7.29 -5.02
CA LEU A 28 5.16 7.41 -5.13
C LEU A 28 5.79 6.11 -5.65
N HIS A 29 5.39 4.96 -5.12
CA HIS A 29 5.86 3.65 -5.58
C HIS A 29 5.44 3.38 -7.05
N ALA A 30 4.22 3.77 -7.43
CA ALA A 30 3.76 3.66 -8.81
C ALA A 30 4.63 4.51 -9.75
N ALA A 31 4.90 5.77 -9.38
CA ALA A 31 5.75 6.67 -10.15
C ALA A 31 7.19 6.17 -10.26
N ALA A 32 7.79 5.71 -9.14
CA ALA A 32 9.15 5.20 -9.11
C ALA A 32 9.34 4.01 -10.06
N GLY A 33 8.47 3.01 -10.00
CA GLY A 33 8.60 1.88 -10.93
C GLY A 33 8.22 2.21 -12.37
N HIS A 34 7.38 3.22 -12.62
CA HIS A 34 7.17 3.71 -13.99
C HIS A 34 8.47 4.31 -14.56
N VAL A 35 9.17 5.13 -13.78
CA VAL A 35 10.48 5.69 -14.19
C VAL A 35 11.47 4.56 -14.47
N PHE A 36 11.58 3.59 -13.56
CA PHE A 36 12.48 2.45 -13.76
C PHE A 36 12.11 1.63 -15.01
N ALA A 37 10.84 1.31 -15.22
CA ALA A 37 10.39 0.57 -16.41
C ALA A 37 10.76 1.30 -17.71
N ARG A 38 10.71 2.64 -17.74
CA ARG A 38 11.17 3.43 -18.89
C ARG A 38 12.69 3.33 -19.07
N CYS A 39 13.47 3.35 -17.99
CA CYS A 39 14.92 3.16 -18.03
C CYS A 39 15.27 1.76 -18.57
N ALA A 40 14.64 0.70 -18.05
CA ALA A 40 14.82 -0.67 -18.52
C ALA A 40 14.42 -0.83 -20.00
N ALA A 41 13.30 -0.24 -20.43
CA ALA A 41 12.87 -0.24 -21.83
C ALA A 41 13.85 0.51 -22.74
N ARG A 42 14.49 1.59 -22.25
CA ARG A 42 15.56 2.26 -22.99
C ARG A 42 16.79 1.34 -23.10
N ALA A 43 17.23 0.75 -22.01
CA ALA A 43 18.39 -0.14 -21.96
C ALA A 43 18.23 -1.37 -22.89
N ARG A 44 17.02 -1.95 -22.97
CA ARG A 44 16.70 -2.99 -23.98
C ARG A 44 16.87 -2.49 -25.41
N ARG A 45 16.34 -1.30 -25.73
CA ARG A 45 16.44 -0.73 -27.10
C ARG A 45 17.86 -0.40 -27.51
N THR A 46 18.72 -0.03 -26.57
CA THR A 46 20.14 0.26 -26.82
C THR A 46 21.03 -0.97 -26.76
N GLY A 47 20.45 -2.17 -26.57
CA GLY A 47 21.19 -3.43 -26.51
C GLY A 47 21.97 -3.64 -25.20
N GLN A 48 21.75 -2.80 -24.19
CA GLN A 48 22.38 -2.95 -22.86
C GLN A 48 21.71 -4.05 -22.02
N LEU A 49 20.46 -4.39 -22.35
CA LEU A 49 19.77 -5.57 -21.86
C LEU A 49 19.50 -6.45 -23.07
N GLN A 50 20.05 -7.66 -23.10
CA GLN A 50 19.76 -8.63 -24.15
C GLN A 50 18.40 -9.27 -23.86
N GLY A 51 17.60 -9.47 -24.91
CA GLY A 51 16.26 -10.03 -24.76
C GLY A 51 16.31 -11.51 -24.43
N ASP A 52 15.52 -11.91 -23.43
CA ASP A 52 15.03 -13.26 -23.04
C ASP A 52 15.96 -14.48 -23.14
N ASP A 53 17.24 -14.33 -23.44
CA ASP A 53 18.23 -15.41 -23.35
C ASP A 53 18.50 -15.71 -21.87
N ASP A 54 18.44 -16.99 -21.50
CA ASP A 54 18.64 -17.53 -20.15
C ASP A 54 20.05 -17.26 -19.56
N HIS A 55 20.90 -16.53 -20.28
CA HIS A 55 22.24 -16.11 -19.86
C HIS A 55 22.36 -14.60 -19.61
N ASP A 56 21.30 -13.80 -19.81
CA ASP A 56 21.32 -12.39 -19.42
C ASP A 56 20.84 -12.21 -17.97
N ASP A 57 21.81 -12.17 -17.04
CA ASP A 57 21.57 -11.90 -15.62
C ASP A 57 20.70 -10.66 -15.39
N ALA A 58 20.83 -9.63 -16.24
CA ALA A 58 20.04 -8.40 -16.10
C ALA A 58 18.60 -8.55 -16.60
N GLY A 59 18.36 -9.40 -17.60
CA GLY A 59 17.03 -9.80 -18.03
C GLY A 59 16.31 -10.60 -16.95
N ALA A 60 17.01 -11.54 -16.30
CA ALA A 60 16.49 -12.30 -15.16
C ALA A 60 16.16 -11.38 -13.96
N LEU A 61 17.06 -10.48 -13.59
CA LEU A 61 16.81 -9.49 -12.53
C LEU A 61 15.60 -8.60 -12.83
N LEU A 62 15.40 -8.22 -14.09
CA LEU A 62 14.24 -7.43 -14.49
C LEU A 62 12.92 -8.20 -14.36
N ARG A 63 12.91 -9.53 -14.55
CA ARG A 63 11.74 -10.39 -14.28
C ARG A 63 11.46 -10.52 -12.78
N VAL A 64 12.51 -10.67 -11.97
CA VAL A 64 12.40 -10.70 -10.50
C VAL A 64 11.85 -9.37 -9.97
N TRP A 65 12.38 -8.25 -10.47
CA TRP A 65 11.89 -6.90 -10.19
C TRP A 65 10.38 -6.76 -10.44
N ASP A 66 9.92 -7.22 -11.62
CA ASP A 66 8.50 -7.14 -11.99
C ASP A 66 7.62 -7.97 -11.04
N GLY A 67 8.12 -9.13 -10.61
CA GLY A 67 7.47 -9.98 -9.59
C GLY A 67 7.30 -9.28 -8.24
N HIS A 68 8.37 -8.71 -7.68
CA HIS A 68 8.30 -7.98 -6.41
C HIS A 68 7.44 -6.72 -6.53
N ARG A 69 7.49 -6.02 -7.66
CA ARG A 69 6.60 -4.90 -7.94
C ARG A 69 5.13 -5.33 -7.92
N ALA A 70 4.78 -6.41 -8.61
CA ALA A 70 3.42 -6.93 -8.62
C ALA A 70 2.93 -7.31 -7.21
N GLU A 71 3.81 -7.89 -6.39
CA GLU A 71 3.50 -8.21 -5.00
C GLU A 71 3.28 -6.96 -4.13
N ALA A 72 4.13 -5.95 -4.27
CA ALA A 72 3.97 -4.66 -3.59
C ALA A 72 2.63 -4.00 -3.98
N VAL A 73 2.29 -3.97 -5.28
CA VAL A 73 1.01 -3.44 -5.78
C VAL A 73 -0.18 -4.23 -5.22
N ARG A 74 -0.09 -5.56 -5.15
CA ARG A 74 -1.16 -6.39 -4.57
C ARG A 74 -1.43 -6.01 -3.10
N HIS A 75 -0.38 -5.80 -2.31
CA HIS A 75 -0.52 -5.37 -0.92
C HIS A 75 -1.01 -3.93 -0.77
N ALA A 76 -0.62 -3.03 -1.68
CA ALA A 76 -1.18 -1.68 -1.76
C ALA A 76 -2.69 -1.70 -2.00
N ASP A 77 -3.15 -2.51 -2.95
CA ASP A 77 -4.58 -2.67 -3.25
C ASP A 77 -5.35 -3.28 -2.09
N GLU A 78 -4.76 -4.25 -1.40
CA GLU A 78 -5.30 -4.83 -0.16
C GLU A 78 -5.48 -3.77 0.92
N ALA A 79 -4.45 -2.96 1.19
CA ALA A 79 -4.52 -1.88 2.16
C ALA A 79 -5.63 -0.87 1.82
N MET A 80 -5.70 -0.43 0.56
CA MET A 80 -6.70 0.55 0.13
C MET A 80 -8.13 0.00 0.18
N ARG A 81 -8.32 -1.28 -0.15
CA ARG A 81 -9.63 -1.93 -0.05
C ARG A 81 -10.13 -1.96 1.39
N SER A 82 -9.27 -2.38 2.32
CA SER A 82 -9.62 -2.42 3.74
C SER A 82 -9.85 -1.02 4.32
N LEU A 83 -9.06 -0.01 3.94
CA LEU A 83 -9.33 1.38 4.35
C LEU A 83 -10.68 1.92 3.85
N ARG A 84 -11.06 1.60 2.60
CA ARG A 84 -12.37 1.98 2.05
C ARG A 84 -13.52 1.26 2.78
N SER A 85 -13.33 -0.03 3.07
CA SER A 85 -14.28 -0.83 3.87
C SER A 85 -14.49 -0.19 5.25
N ALA A 86 -13.40 0.04 5.99
CA ALA A 86 -13.45 0.71 7.29
C ALA A 86 -14.10 2.10 7.25
N THR A 87 -13.79 2.90 6.22
CA THR A 87 -14.37 4.24 6.06
C THR A 87 -15.88 4.18 5.84
N THR A 88 -16.35 3.17 5.09
CA THR A 88 -17.78 2.94 4.84
C THR A 88 -18.49 2.56 6.13
N ASP A 89 -17.93 1.63 6.90
CA ASP A 89 -18.48 1.22 8.19
C ASP A 89 -18.52 2.37 9.19
N ILE A 90 -17.44 3.16 9.28
CA ILE A 90 -17.39 4.36 10.14
C ILE A 90 -18.44 5.38 9.71
N ALA A 91 -18.63 5.60 8.41
CA ALA A 91 -19.67 6.51 7.91
C ALA A 91 -21.08 6.02 8.31
N ALA A 92 -21.35 4.71 8.25
CA ALA A 92 -22.60 4.12 8.72
C ALA A 92 -22.82 4.33 10.23
N VAL A 93 -21.76 4.14 11.04
CA VAL A 93 -21.80 4.45 12.49
C VAL A 93 -22.16 5.91 12.73
N LEU A 94 -21.52 6.85 12.03
CA LEU A 94 -21.80 8.28 12.19
C LEU A 94 -23.25 8.62 11.87
N GLN A 95 -23.86 7.97 10.88
CA GLN A 95 -25.29 8.12 10.58
C GLN A 95 -26.17 7.61 11.73
N VAL A 96 -25.91 6.40 12.23
CA VAL A 96 -26.63 5.82 13.39
C VAL A 96 -26.52 6.73 14.61
N VAL A 97 -25.30 7.17 14.94
CA VAL A 97 -25.00 8.07 16.05
C VAL A 97 -25.79 9.39 15.91
N SER A 98 -25.84 9.97 14.71
CA SER A 98 -26.56 11.23 14.46
C SER A 98 -28.06 11.13 14.75
N VAL A 99 -28.68 9.97 14.48
CA VAL A 99 -30.10 9.69 14.78
C VAL A 99 -30.30 9.46 16.28
N VAL A 100 -29.39 8.72 16.90
CA VAL A 100 -29.43 8.34 18.32
C VAL A 100 -29.30 9.53 19.25
N TYR A 101 -28.35 10.44 19.00
CA TYR A 101 -28.08 11.58 19.88
C TYR A 101 -29.22 12.62 19.91
N ARG A 102 -30.17 12.56 18.97
CA ARG A 102 -31.39 13.39 18.99
C ARG A 102 -32.48 12.86 19.92
N ARG A 103 -32.31 11.66 20.52
CA ARG A 103 -33.32 11.03 21.38
C ARG A 103 -32.94 11.07 22.87
N PRO A 104 -33.91 11.03 23.80
CA PRO A 104 -33.64 10.97 25.25
C PRO A 104 -32.76 9.78 25.66
N ALA A 105 -31.96 9.98 26.71
CA ALA A 105 -30.86 9.09 27.10
C ALA A 105 -31.27 7.66 27.51
N GLU A 106 -32.50 7.46 27.95
CA GLU A 106 -32.99 6.19 28.50
C GLU A 106 -34.06 5.51 27.63
N SER A 107 -34.30 6.04 26.43
CA SER A 107 -35.29 5.43 25.54
C SER A 107 -34.79 4.03 25.10
N PRO A 108 -35.61 2.96 25.19
CA PRO A 108 -35.25 1.62 24.70
C PRO A 108 -34.69 1.60 23.26
N PRO A 109 -35.17 2.47 22.33
CA PRO A 109 -34.55 2.62 21.02
C PRO A 109 -33.08 3.07 21.09
N ARG A 110 -32.68 3.95 22.00
CA ARG A 110 -31.28 4.38 22.09
C ARG A 110 -30.32 3.21 22.39
N VAL A 111 -30.74 2.25 23.24
CA VAL A 111 -29.93 1.07 23.57
C VAL A 111 -29.81 0.13 22.37
N ALA A 112 -30.92 -0.15 21.67
CA ALA A 112 -30.91 -1.00 20.49
C ALA A 112 -30.00 -0.44 19.38
N TRP A 113 -30.06 0.88 19.17
CA TRP A 113 -29.24 1.54 18.15
C TRP A 113 -27.76 1.68 18.57
N ALA A 114 -27.46 1.72 19.88
CA ALA A 114 -26.08 1.62 20.35
C ALA A 114 -25.48 0.23 20.03
N SER A 115 -26.26 -0.83 20.22
CA SER A 115 -25.85 -2.18 19.80
C SER A 115 -25.69 -2.31 18.28
N GLU A 116 -26.51 -1.62 17.47
CA GLU A 116 -26.31 -1.55 16.02
C GLU A 116 -25.01 -0.80 15.66
N ALA A 117 -24.73 0.33 16.30
CA ALA A 117 -23.47 1.05 16.08
C ALA A 117 -22.23 0.19 16.38
N GLU A 118 -22.28 -0.62 17.45
CA GLU A 118 -21.21 -1.57 17.78
C GLU A 118 -21.00 -2.64 16.71
N GLN A 119 -22.08 -3.09 16.03
CA GLN A 119 -21.99 -4.06 14.93
C GLN A 119 -21.22 -3.54 13.73
N PHE A 120 -21.17 -2.22 13.52
CA PHE A 120 -20.35 -1.60 12.46
C PHE A 120 -18.93 -1.23 12.93
N LEU A 121 -18.75 -0.88 14.21
CA LEU A 121 -17.43 -0.51 14.75
C LEU A 121 -16.45 -1.68 14.80
N ARG A 122 -16.93 -2.90 15.12
CA ARG A 122 -16.05 -4.08 15.24
C ARG A 122 -15.46 -4.50 13.87
N PRO A 123 -16.25 -4.62 12.79
CA PRO A 123 -15.72 -4.82 11.44
C PRO A 123 -14.77 -3.70 11.02
N ALA A 124 -15.14 -2.43 11.24
CA ALA A 124 -14.29 -1.29 10.88
C ALA A 124 -12.90 -1.35 11.53
N ALA A 125 -12.84 -1.71 12.82
CA ALA A 125 -11.56 -1.87 13.53
C ALA A 125 -10.73 -3.03 12.97
N GLY A 126 -11.38 -4.14 12.61
CA GLY A 126 -10.75 -5.27 11.92
C GLY A 126 -10.18 -4.87 10.56
N GLU A 127 -10.90 -4.08 9.79
CA GLU A 127 -10.48 -3.59 8.47
C GLU A 127 -9.31 -2.59 8.58
N VAL A 128 -9.30 -1.70 9.58
CA VAL A 128 -8.13 -0.85 9.84
C VAL A 128 -6.90 -1.68 10.19
N ALA A 129 -7.07 -2.74 11.01
CA ALA A 129 -5.97 -3.64 11.35
C ALA A 129 -5.47 -4.41 10.11
N ALA A 130 -6.37 -4.90 9.26
CA ALA A 130 -6.03 -5.55 8.00
C ALA A 130 -5.28 -4.61 7.04
N ALA A 131 -5.70 -3.34 6.96
CA ALA A 131 -5.01 -2.34 6.17
C ALA A 131 -3.58 -2.08 6.67
N LEU A 132 -3.39 -1.95 7.98
CA LEU A 132 -2.06 -1.77 8.58
C LEU A 132 -1.15 -2.98 8.32
N ASP A 133 -1.71 -4.18 8.42
CA ASP A 133 -1.00 -5.42 8.14
C ASP A 133 -0.59 -5.53 6.66
N ALA A 134 -1.48 -5.18 5.73
CA ALA A 134 -1.18 -5.11 4.31
C ALA A 134 -0.08 -4.08 4.00
N VAL A 135 -0.12 -2.89 4.62
CA VAL A 135 0.96 -1.89 4.47
C VAL A 135 2.29 -2.42 5.01
N ARG A 136 2.29 -3.16 6.12
CA ARG A 136 3.51 -3.81 6.64
C ARG A 136 4.04 -4.86 5.68
N ARG A 137 3.16 -5.70 5.13
CA ARG A 137 3.52 -6.71 4.13
C ARG A 137 4.06 -6.09 2.85
N MET A 138 3.55 -4.94 2.41
CA MET A 138 4.06 -4.20 1.25
C MET A 138 5.54 -3.78 1.40
N ARG A 139 6.03 -3.55 2.62
CA ARG A 139 7.40 -3.03 2.84
C ARG A 139 8.48 -3.99 2.36
N HIS A 140 8.29 -5.28 2.54
CA HIS A 140 9.28 -6.28 2.15
C HIS A 140 9.52 -6.33 0.63
N PRO A 141 8.49 -6.54 -0.22
CA PRO A 141 8.66 -6.54 -1.66
C PRO A 141 9.10 -5.17 -2.20
N LEU A 142 8.75 -4.05 -1.56
CA LEU A 142 9.28 -2.73 -1.94
C LEU A 142 10.80 -2.63 -1.80
N VAL A 143 11.35 -3.19 -0.72
CA VAL A 143 12.80 -3.21 -0.50
C VAL A 143 13.48 -4.12 -1.52
N LEU A 144 12.90 -5.28 -1.80
CA LEU A 144 13.41 -6.20 -2.81
C LEU A 144 13.37 -5.58 -4.22
N GLU A 145 12.23 -5.00 -4.62
CA GLU A 145 12.07 -4.24 -5.88
C GLU A 145 13.15 -3.16 -6.01
N PHE A 146 13.45 -2.42 -4.94
CA PHE A 146 14.52 -1.42 -4.97
C PHE A 146 15.89 -2.04 -5.27
N PHE A 147 16.24 -3.14 -4.61
CA PHE A 147 17.52 -3.81 -4.82
C PHE A 147 17.62 -4.44 -6.22
N ASP A 148 16.55 -5.03 -6.73
CA ASP A 148 16.54 -5.56 -8.09
C ASP A 148 16.69 -4.44 -9.13
N ALA A 149 15.98 -3.33 -8.93
CA ALA A 149 16.10 -2.17 -9.80
C ALA A 149 17.54 -1.63 -9.80
N TRP A 150 18.15 -1.53 -8.63
CA TRP A 150 19.53 -1.10 -8.48
C TRP A 150 20.51 -2.05 -9.19
N ALA A 151 20.33 -3.36 -9.02
CA ALA A 151 21.16 -4.37 -9.67
C ALA A 151 21.07 -4.28 -11.20
N VAL A 152 19.86 -4.16 -11.75
CA VAL A 152 19.66 -3.97 -13.20
C VAL A 152 20.39 -2.73 -13.72
N LEU A 153 20.30 -1.60 -13.00
CA LEU A 153 20.96 -0.36 -13.41
C LEU A 153 22.49 -0.49 -13.41
N ILE A 154 23.07 -1.10 -12.38
CA ILE A 154 24.53 -1.34 -12.32
C ILE A 154 24.96 -2.28 -13.46
N SER A 155 24.21 -3.35 -13.72
CA SER A 155 24.51 -4.27 -14.82
C SER A 155 24.46 -3.58 -16.19
N CYS A 156 23.56 -2.59 -16.36
CA CYS A 156 23.49 -1.80 -17.58
C CYS A 156 24.67 -0.82 -17.71
N GLU A 157 25.14 -0.24 -16.60
CA GLU A 157 26.29 0.67 -16.56
C GLU A 157 27.59 -0.07 -16.87
N ALA A 158 27.82 -1.23 -16.24
CA ALA A 158 29.02 -2.05 -16.48
C ALA A 158 29.20 -2.35 -17.98
N ARG A 159 28.12 -2.72 -18.67
CA ARG A 159 28.15 -3.03 -20.11
C ARG A 159 28.42 -1.81 -21.00
N LEU A 160 28.01 -0.61 -20.60
CA LEU A 160 28.41 0.62 -21.31
C LEU A 160 29.93 0.83 -21.22
N THR A 161 30.51 0.57 -20.05
CA THR A 161 31.95 0.73 -19.86
C THR A 161 32.76 -0.32 -20.62
N GLU A 162 32.26 -1.55 -20.75
CA GLU A 162 32.90 -2.63 -21.52
C GLU A 162 32.82 -2.39 -23.03
N GLY A 163 31.64 -2.04 -23.55
CA GLY A 163 31.46 -1.74 -24.98
C GLY A 163 32.29 -0.53 -25.47
N SER A 164 32.63 0.39 -24.58
CA SER A 164 33.51 1.53 -24.89
C SER A 164 35.00 1.19 -25.02
N LYS A 165 35.42 0.00 -24.56
CA LYS A 165 36.83 -0.43 -24.55
C LYS A 165 37.22 -1.31 -25.74
N GLN A 166 36.28 -1.63 -26.64
CA GLN A 166 36.55 -2.50 -27.78
C GLN A 166 37.14 -1.67 -28.93
N PRO A 167 38.42 -1.85 -29.29
CA PRO A 167 39.04 -1.05 -30.35
C PRO A 167 38.44 -1.43 -31.69
N THR A 168 37.98 -0.43 -32.45
CA THR A 168 37.64 -0.56 -33.88
C THR A 168 38.85 -1.14 -34.61
N ARG A 169 38.70 -2.36 -35.10
CA ARG A 169 39.63 -2.98 -36.04
C ARG A 169 39.37 -2.48 -37.45
#